data_AF-A0A350KL73-F1
#
_entry.id   AF-A0A350KL73-F1
#
_cell.length_a   1.000
_cell.length_b   1.000
_cell.length_c   1.000
_cell.angle_alpha   90.00
_cell.angle_beta   90.00
_cell.angle_gamma   90.00
#
_symmetry.space_group_name_H-M   'P 1'
#
loop_
_entity.id
_entity.type
_entity.pdbx_description
1 polymer ?
#
loop_
_entity_poly.entity_id
_entity_poly.type
_entity_poly.pdbx_seq_one_letter_code
_entity_poly.pdbx_strand_id
1 'polypeptide(L)'
;MQLVILAGGKGTRLGLTDIPKPMCPIAGKPLLERQIELAKSYGIDEVFILSGFKAEVISDYFGDGSKWGVKIRHVVEPYPLGTAGSLKLLESELRDRFMVFYGDVVMDFDINAFRNFDASDAGSVGTLIVHPGNHPYDSDLVEIDDDNRVTGFLPKPHAPDLIYRNLNNSAVYILSPAIFDYIEADKMADFGKDVFPRVVERGGRLRAYHTAEFIRDMGTKDRLAQISADFESGRVARLNRRNKRRAVFLDRDGTLNVNMDTHPTADGLTLLPRAAEAVRKINDSDYLAIVVTNQPMIAKGFTTFAEVEKTHKKLETLLGNERAYVDAIYFCPHHPDKGFAGEVPELKIDCGCRKPKAGMLFKAARDFNIDLKNSYMVGDSDTDTQAGKAAGCKTLQIGKDVPDVFEAVSRILEGEK
;
A
#
# COMPACT_ATOMS: atom_id res chain seq x y z
N MET A 1 4.09 6.88 -22.65
CA MET A 1 4.41 7.37 -21.28
C MET A 1 5.88 7.10 -21.07
N GLN A 2 6.64 8.12 -20.71
CA GLN A 2 8.06 8.01 -20.38
C GLN A 2 8.23 7.50 -18.94
N LEU A 3 9.37 6.88 -18.64
CA LEU A 3 9.77 6.49 -17.28
C LEU A 3 11.03 7.26 -16.86
N VAL A 4 11.03 7.76 -15.64
CA VAL A 4 12.20 8.30 -14.96
C VAL A 4 12.60 7.36 -13.83
N ILE A 5 13.87 6.99 -13.76
CA ILE A 5 14.41 6.21 -12.64
C ILE A 5 15.44 7.05 -11.89
N LEU A 6 15.18 7.27 -10.60
CA LEU A 6 16.07 8.00 -9.69
C LEU A 6 17.15 7.06 -9.16
N ALA A 7 18.34 7.13 -9.74
CA ALA A 7 19.42 6.17 -9.58
C ALA A 7 20.65 6.73 -8.81
N GLY A 8 20.50 7.81 -8.03
CA GLY A 8 21.61 8.47 -7.32
C GLY A 8 22.12 7.80 -6.04
N GLY A 9 21.51 6.70 -5.58
CA GLY A 9 21.77 6.12 -4.25
C GLY A 9 23.16 5.49 -4.08
N LYS A 10 23.89 5.88 -3.01
CA LYS A 10 25.23 5.34 -2.68
C LYS A 10 25.24 3.90 -2.13
N GLY A 11 24.17 3.47 -1.45
CA GLY A 11 24.11 2.12 -0.89
C GLY A 11 24.97 1.89 0.37
N THR A 12 25.37 2.95 1.08
CA THR A 12 26.25 2.86 2.26
C THR A 12 25.72 1.93 3.36
N ARG A 13 24.41 1.93 3.63
CA ARG A 13 23.76 1.03 4.61
C ARG A 13 23.81 -0.45 4.22
N LEU A 14 24.03 -0.76 2.93
CA LEU A 14 24.24 -2.12 2.44
C LEU A 14 25.72 -2.52 2.47
N GLY A 15 26.63 -1.58 2.75
CA GLY A 15 28.07 -1.80 2.64
C GLY A 15 28.57 -1.82 1.20
N LEU A 16 27.81 -1.27 0.24
CA LEU A 16 28.25 -1.16 -1.15
C LEU A 16 29.31 -0.06 -1.29
N THR A 17 30.44 -0.40 -1.89
CA THR A 17 31.53 0.52 -2.21
C THR A 17 31.76 0.63 -3.71
N ASP A 18 31.64 -0.50 -4.42
CA ASP A 18 32.10 -0.61 -5.81
C ASP A 18 31.02 -0.30 -6.84
N ILE A 19 29.76 -0.44 -6.46
CA ILE A 19 28.59 -0.25 -7.33
C ILE A 19 27.58 0.72 -6.69
N PRO A 20 26.85 1.51 -7.49
CA PRO A 20 25.74 2.30 -6.97
C PRO A 20 24.59 1.39 -6.54
N LYS A 21 23.76 1.87 -5.60
CA LYS A 21 22.66 1.08 -5.01
C LYS A 21 21.75 0.44 -6.07
N PRO A 22 21.30 1.12 -7.13
CA PRO A 22 20.44 0.52 -8.16
C PRO A 22 21.09 -0.66 -8.92
N MET A 23 22.42 -0.77 -8.90
CA MET A 23 23.15 -1.88 -9.52
C MET A 23 23.34 -3.07 -8.58
N CYS A 24 22.83 -2.99 -7.34
CA CYS A 24 22.87 -4.11 -6.41
C CYS A 24 22.18 -5.35 -7.02
N PRO A 25 22.86 -6.49 -7.09
CA PRO A 25 22.29 -7.70 -7.65
C PRO A 25 21.27 -8.29 -6.68
N ILE A 26 20.09 -8.62 -7.19
CA ILE A 26 19.07 -9.41 -6.50
C ILE A 26 18.90 -10.68 -7.31
N ALA A 27 19.13 -11.85 -6.69
CA ALA A 27 19.16 -13.14 -7.38
C ALA A 27 19.97 -13.09 -8.70
N GLY A 28 21.19 -12.53 -8.64
CA GLY A 28 22.15 -12.48 -9.75
C GLY A 28 21.94 -11.40 -10.82
N LYS A 29 20.88 -10.58 -10.75
CA LYS A 29 20.60 -9.51 -11.72
C LYS A 29 20.48 -8.14 -11.04
N PRO A 30 21.09 -7.07 -11.58
CA PRO A 30 20.93 -5.70 -11.07
C PRO A 30 19.46 -5.30 -10.89
N LEU A 31 19.12 -4.59 -9.80
CA LEU A 31 17.76 -4.09 -9.58
C LEU A 31 17.30 -3.17 -10.73
N LEU A 32 18.15 -2.23 -11.15
CA LEU A 32 17.81 -1.28 -12.21
C LEU A 32 17.46 -1.99 -13.53
N GLU A 33 18.11 -3.12 -13.83
CA GLU A 33 17.78 -3.94 -14.99
C GLU A 33 16.37 -4.54 -14.86
N ARG A 34 16.02 -5.05 -13.68
CA ARG A 34 14.69 -5.60 -13.40
C ARG A 34 13.59 -4.55 -13.55
N GLN A 35 13.84 -3.31 -13.11
CA GLN A 35 12.89 -2.20 -13.28
C GLN A 35 12.66 -1.85 -14.75
N ILE A 36 13.72 -1.86 -15.56
CA ILE A 36 13.63 -1.62 -17.02
C ILE A 36 12.87 -2.76 -17.71
N GLU A 37 13.16 -4.01 -17.38
CA GLU A 37 12.44 -5.17 -17.92
C GLU A 37 10.95 -5.15 -17.55
N LEU A 38 10.64 -4.81 -16.29
CA LEU A 38 9.26 -4.65 -15.82
C LEU A 38 8.56 -3.56 -16.65
N ALA A 39 9.12 -2.36 -16.73
CA ALA A 39 8.55 -1.26 -17.52
C ALA A 39 8.35 -1.64 -19.00
N LYS A 40 9.34 -2.30 -19.61
CA LYS A 40 9.28 -2.77 -20.99
C LYS A 40 8.14 -3.76 -21.21
N SER A 41 7.89 -4.66 -20.25
CA SER A 41 6.80 -5.64 -20.33
C SER A 41 5.41 -4.99 -20.39
N TYR A 42 5.28 -3.73 -19.96
CA TYR A 42 4.06 -2.91 -20.07
C TYR A 42 4.11 -1.88 -21.21
N GLY A 43 5.08 -2.01 -22.12
CA GLY A 43 5.21 -1.15 -23.29
C GLY A 43 5.77 0.24 -23.01
N ILE A 44 6.45 0.44 -21.88
CA ILE A 44 7.20 1.67 -21.61
C ILE A 44 8.63 1.45 -22.11
N ASP A 45 9.02 2.17 -23.15
CA ASP A 45 10.30 1.96 -23.83
C ASP A 45 11.17 3.21 -23.97
N GLU A 46 10.80 4.31 -23.33
CA GLU A 46 11.62 5.52 -23.21
C GLU A 46 11.91 5.78 -21.72
N VAL A 47 13.19 5.68 -21.36
CA VAL A 47 13.66 5.68 -19.97
C VAL A 47 14.72 6.76 -19.77
N PHE A 48 14.50 7.62 -18.78
CA PHE A 48 15.50 8.55 -18.27
C PHE A 48 16.09 7.97 -16.99
N ILE A 49 17.41 7.85 -16.92
CA ILE A 49 18.10 7.41 -15.71
C ILE A 49 18.82 8.62 -15.12
N LEU A 50 18.30 9.12 -13.99
CA LEU A 50 18.89 10.20 -13.22
C LEU A 50 19.90 9.62 -12.24
N SER A 51 21.18 9.68 -12.57
CA SER A 51 22.26 9.08 -11.79
C SER A 51 23.13 10.15 -11.12
N GLY A 52 23.86 9.74 -10.09
CA GLY A 52 24.78 10.62 -9.36
C GLY A 52 26.05 9.86 -9.01
N PHE A 53 26.06 9.21 -7.84
CA PHE A 53 27.20 8.38 -7.44
C PHE A 53 27.45 7.25 -8.45
N LYS A 54 28.67 7.16 -8.98
CA LYS A 54 29.11 6.14 -9.94
C LYS A 54 28.22 6.02 -11.17
N ALA A 55 27.82 7.17 -11.73
CA ALA A 55 27.00 7.23 -12.93
C ALA A 55 27.59 6.45 -14.11
N GLU A 56 28.92 6.42 -14.23
CA GLU A 56 29.67 5.69 -15.26
C GLU A 56 29.37 4.19 -15.24
N VAL A 57 29.23 3.58 -14.05
CA VAL A 57 28.90 2.15 -13.91
C VAL A 57 27.53 1.85 -14.52
N ILE A 58 26.58 2.77 -14.37
CA ILE A 58 25.23 2.64 -14.92
C ILE A 58 25.27 2.88 -16.44
N SER A 59 25.93 3.94 -16.91
CA SER A 59 25.99 4.24 -18.34
C SER A 59 26.72 3.17 -19.15
N ASP A 60 27.82 2.64 -18.62
CA ASP A 60 28.60 1.59 -19.28
C ASP A 60 27.82 0.27 -19.36
N TYR A 61 27.05 -0.05 -18.32
CA TYR A 61 26.22 -1.25 -18.31
C TYR A 61 25.05 -1.15 -19.28
N PHE A 62 24.32 -0.03 -19.27
CA PHE A 62 23.06 0.10 -20.01
C PHE A 62 23.20 0.67 -21.42
N GLY A 63 24.26 1.43 -21.72
CA GLY A 63 24.42 2.10 -23.01
C GLY A 63 23.17 2.90 -23.40
N ASP A 64 22.74 2.78 -24.65
CA ASP A 64 21.50 3.40 -25.15
C ASP A 64 20.22 2.61 -24.86
N GLY A 65 20.33 1.46 -24.17
CA GLY A 65 19.21 0.59 -23.83
C GLY A 65 18.78 -0.40 -24.92
N SER A 66 19.42 -0.39 -26.09
CA SER A 66 19.06 -1.25 -27.23
C SER A 66 19.03 -2.74 -26.89
N LYS A 67 19.93 -3.21 -26.00
CA LYS A 67 19.96 -4.60 -25.48
C LYS A 67 18.65 -5.03 -24.80
N TRP A 68 17.91 -4.10 -24.18
CA TRP A 68 16.63 -4.36 -23.50
C TRP A 68 15.42 -3.91 -24.33
N GLY A 69 15.63 -3.48 -25.57
CA GLY A 69 14.56 -3.00 -26.45
C GLY A 69 13.91 -1.71 -25.96
N VAL A 70 14.66 -0.87 -25.25
CA VAL A 70 14.26 0.47 -24.78
C VAL A 70 15.24 1.52 -25.28
N LYS A 71 14.87 2.79 -25.17
CA LYS A 71 15.73 3.96 -25.38
C LYS A 71 16.06 4.53 -24.01
N ILE A 72 17.33 4.52 -23.65
CA ILE A 72 17.82 5.06 -22.38
C ILE A 72 18.52 6.39 -22.62
N ARG A 73 18.11 7.42 -21.88
CA ARG A 73 18.84 8.67 -21.74
C ARG A 73 19.43 8.77 -20.34
N HIS A 74 20.75 8.85 -20.27
CA HIS A 74 21.48 9.06 -19.03
C HIS A 74 21.55 10.54 -18.70
N VAL A 75 21.19 10.90 -17.48
CA VAL A 75 21.28 12.27 -16.97
C VAL A 75 22.01 12.22 -15.64
N VAL A 76 23.19 12.82 -15.61
CA VAL A 76 24.05 12.84 -14.43
C VAL A 76 23.80 14.12 -13.65
N GLU A 77 23.44 13.99 -12.39
CA GLU A 77 23.30 15.13 -11.48
C GLU A 77 24.66 15.83 -11.32
N PRO A 78 24.77 17.15 -11.54
CA PRO A 78 26.05 17.87 -11.43
C PRO A 78 26.55 17.98 -9.98
N TYR A 79 25.61 17.95 -9.03
CA TYR A 79 25.79 17.92 -7.58
C TYR A 79 24.51 17.34 -6.96
N PRO A 80 24.50 16.93 -5.67
CA PRO A 80 23.32 16.30 -5.08
C PRO A 80 22.10 17.22 -5.07
N LEU A 81 21.07 16.90 -5.86
CA LEU A 81 19.82 17.66 -5.97
C LEU A 81 18.64 17.02 -5.23
N GLY A 82 18.86 15.86 -4.60
CA GLY A 82 17.78 15.12 -3.95
C GLY A 82 16.83 14.48 -4.96
N THR A 83 15.79 13.81 -4.46
CA THR A 83 14.92 12.96 -5.29
C THR A 83 14.04 13.77 -6.24
N ALA A 84 13.53 14.91 -5.81
CA ALA A 84 12.70 15.76 -6.63
C ALA A 84 13.50 16.86 -7.34
N GLY A 85 14.56 17.38 -6.73
CA GLY A 85 15.38 18.43 -7.37
C GLY A 85 16.07 17.91 -8.64
N SER A 86 16.51 16.66 -8.67
CA SER A 86 17.10 16.06 -9.86
C SER A 86 16.10 15.88 -11.00
N LEU A 87 14.83 15.66 -10.70
CA LEU A 87 13.77 15.59 -11.71
C LEU A 87 13.68 16.90 -12.50
N LYS A 88 13.93 18.07 -11.88
CA LYS A 88 13.84 19.39 -12.53
C LYS A 88 14.77 19.52 -13.75
N LEU A 89 15.85 18.75 -13.82
CA LEU A 89 16.74 18.68 -14.99
C LEU A 89 16.02 18.21 -16.27
N LEU A 90 14.90 17.48 -16.13
CA LEU A 90 14.13 16.90 -17.22
C LEU A 90 12.89 17.75 -17.62
N GLU A 91 12.72 18.96 -17.06
CA GLU A 91 11.51 19.79 -17.27
C GLU A 91 11.22 20.05 -18.75
N SER A 92 12.24 20.29 -19.56
CA SER A 92 12.07 20.55 -21.00
C SER A 92 11.69 19.31 -21.82
N GLU A 93 11.85 18.12 -21.25
CA GLU A 93 11.78 16.81 -21.93
C GLU A 93 10.50 16.05 -21.57
N LEU A 94 10.01 16.21 -20.34
CA LEU A 94 8.82 15.54 -19.84
C LEU A 94 7.58 16.40 -20.07
N ARG A 95 7.04 16.32 -21.29
CA ARG A 95 5.90 17.12 -21.78
C ARG A 95 4.53 16.49 -21.50
N ASP A 96 4.50 15.17 -21.30
CA ASP A 96 3.29 14.39 -21.02
C ASP A 96 3.38 13.78 -19.61
N ARG A 97 2.32 13.09 -19.16
CA ARG A 97 2.41 12.33 -17.91
C ARG A 97 3.49 11.24 -18.01
N PHE A 98 4.29 11.12 -16.96
CA PHE A 98 5.43 10.21 -16.88
C PHE A 98 5.43 9.43 -15.57
N MET A 99 6.05 8.27 -15.57
CA MET A 99 6.22 7.42 -14.40
C MET A 99 7.55 7.72 -13.73
N VAL A 100 7.62 7.63 -12.40
CA VAL A 100 8.86 7.77 -11.64
C VAL A 100 9.05 6.55 -10.75
N PHE A 101 10.22 5.92 -10.86
CA PHE A 101 10.69 4.87 -9.95
C PHE A 101 11.89 5.34 -9.17
N TYR A 102 11.95 4.99 -7.89
CA TYR A 102 13.19 5.06 -7.14
C TYR A 102 14.03 3.82 -7.46
N GLY A 103 15.29 4.02 -7.82
CA GLY A 103 16.21 2.96 -8.26
C GLY A 103 16.59 1.95 -7.17
N ASP A 104 16.12 2.14 -5.94
CA ASP A 104 16.32 1.22 -4.82
C ASP A 104 15.05 0.51 -4.34
N VAL A 105 13.94 0.71 -5.06
CA VAL A 105 12.67 0.03 -4.80
C VAL A 105 12.56 -1.21 -5.68
N VAL A 106 12.37 -2.33 -5.02
CA VAL A 106 12.12 -3.62 -5.64
C VAL A 106 10.63 -3.77 -5.84
N MET A 107 10.23 -4.05 -7.07
CA MET A 107 8.83 -3.98 -7.45
C MET A 107 8.42 -5.04 -8.48
N ASP A 108 7.20 -5.53 -8.33
CA ASP A 108 6.43 -6.22 -9.37
C ASP A 108 4.94 -5.95 -9.14
N PHE A 109 4.34 -5.15 -10.03
CA PHE A 109 2.97 -4.69 -9.92
C PHE A 109 2.33 -4.45 -11.30
N ASP A 110 1.00 -4.38 -11.34
CA ASP A 110 0.21 -4.11 -12.52
C ASP A 110 0.24 -2.62 -12.88
N ILE A 111 1.24 -2.26 -13.70
CA ILE A 111 1.41 -0.90 -14.22
C ILE A 111 0.19 -0.44 -15.03
N ASN A 112 -0.53 -1.34 -15.70
CA ASN A 112 -1.74 -0.94 -16.44
C ASN A 112 -2.87 -0.55 -15.49
N ALA A 113 -3.06 -1.29 -14.40
CA ALA A 113 -4.01 -0.93 -13.36
C ALA A 113 -3.67 0.44 -12.74
N PHE A 114 -2.38 0.69 -12.47
CA PHE A 114 -1.92 1.98 -11.94
C PHE A 114 -2.15 3.14 -12.93
N ARG A 115 -1.83 2.94 -14.22
CA ARG A 115 -2.09 3.92 -15.29
C ARG A 115 -3.58 4.22 -15.46
N ASN A 116 -4.43 3.19 -15.41
CA ASN A 116 -5.88 3.35 -15.54
C ASN A 116 -6.46 4.11 -14.35
N PHE A 117 -5.97 3.81 -13.14
CA PHE A 117 -6.35 4.56 -11.95
C PHE A 117 -5.95 6.03 -12.10
N ASP A 118 -4.69 6.31 -12.43
CA ASP A 118 -4.20 7.68 -12.64
C ASP A 118 -5.02 8.44 -13.71
N ALA A 119 -5.28 7.82 -14.86
CA ALA A 119 -6.03 8.40 -15.96
C ALA A 119 -7.50 8.72 -15.63
N SER A 120 -8.07 8.12 -14.57
CA SER A 120 -9.43 8.45 -14.12
C SER A 120 -9.57 9.87 -13.56
N ASP A 121 -8.46 10.57 -13.28
CA ASP A 121 -8.45 11.98 -12.90
C ASP A 121 -7.29 12.72 -13.58
N ALA A 122 -7.51 13.15 -14.83
CA ALA A 122 -6.49 13.89 -15.58
C ALA A 122 -6.12 15.25 -14.95
N GLY A 123 -6.92 15.77 -14.01
CA GLY A 123 -6.67 17.03 -13.32
C GLY A 123 -5.72 16.93 -12.13
N SER A 124 -5.29 15.72 -11.72
CA SER A 124 -4.34 15.56 -10.63
C SER A 124 -2.91 15.84 -11.09
N VAL A 125 -2.14 16.53 -10.24
CA VAL A 125 -0.70 16.78 -10.43
C VAL A 125 0.06 15.46 -10.48
N GLY A 126 -0.38 14.46 -9.71
CA GLY A 126 0.22 13.14 -9.69
C GLY A 126 -0.58 12.12 -8.90
N THR A 127 -0.22 10.85 -9.07
CA THR A 127 -0.72 9.72 -8.31
C THR A 127 0.47 8.99 -7.68
N LEU A 128 0.38 8.71 -6.38
CA LEU A 128 1.38 8.01 -5.59
C LEU A 128 0.89 6.60 -5.31
N ILE A 129 1.78 5.60 -5.42
CA ILE A 129 1.49 4.30 -4.82
C ILE A 129 1.64 4.41 -3.31
N VAL A 130 0.65 3.89 -2.59
CA VAL A 130 0.67 3.72 -1.15
C VAL A 130 0.32 2.29 -0.77
N HIS A 131 0.90 1.79 0.32
CA HIS A 131 0.51 0.51 0.91
C HIS A 131 0.78 0.47 2.41
N PRO A 132 0.06 -0.35 3.16
CA PRO A 132 0.38 -0.63 4.56
C PRO A 132 1.68 -1.40 4.70
N GLY A 133 2.29 -1.27 5.86
CA GLY A 133 3.60 -1.85 6.12
C GLY A 133 3.78 -2.25 7.58
N ASN A 134 4.71 -3.16 7.83
CA ASN A 134 5.07 -3.64 9.16
C ASN A 134 6.12 -2.77 9.89
N HIS A 135 6.55 -1.66 9.28
CA HIS A 135 7.48 -0.70 9.86
C HIS A 135 7.00 0.75 9.63
N PRO A 136 5.80 1.13 10.09
CA PRO A 136 5.24 2.45 9.81
C PRO A 136 6.09 3.61 10.36
N TYR A 137 6.90 3.37 11.40
CA TYR A 137 7.82 4.35 11.99
C TYR A 137 9.09 4.62 11.18
N ASP A 138 9.40 3.77 10.20
CA ASP A 138 10.57 3.92 9.33
C ASP A 138 10.27 4.71 8.05
N SER A 139 9.00 5.08 7.84
CA SER A 139 8.48 5.64 6.60
C SER A 139 7.69 6.91 6.86
N ASP A 140 7.63 7.78 5.85
CA ASP A 140 6.65 8.86 5.84
C ASP A 140 5.27 8.26 5.50
N LEU A 141 4.25 8.64 6.25
CA LEU A 141 2.87 8.16 6.04
C LEU A 141 2.06 9.18 5.26
N VAL A 142 1.04 8.71 4.55
CA VAL A 142 0.17 9.50 3.68
C VAL A 142 -1.25 9.45 4.23
N GLU A 143 -1.83 10.63 4.42
CA GLU A 143 -3.25 10.79 4.78
C GLU A 143 -4.08 10.96 3.51
N ILE A 144 -5.25 10.31 3.48
CA ILE A 144 -6.15 10.31 2.32
C ILE A 144 -7.60 10.51 2.73
N ASP A 145 -8.41 11.02 1.81
CA ASP A 145 -9.88 11.01 1.92
C ASP A 145 -10.50 9.77 1.26
N ASP A 146 -11.83 9.68 1.30
CA ASP A 146 -12.60 8.55 0.75
C ASP A 146 -12.57 8.47 -0.80
N ASP A 147 -12.18 9.56 -1.47
CA ASP A 147 -11.99 9.63 -2.92
C ASP A 147 -10.54 9.28 -3.35
N ASN A 148 -9.73 8.80 -2.40
CA ASN A 148 -8.30 8.52 -2.57
C ASN A 148 -7.47 9.77 -2.93
N ARG A 149 -7.90 10.96 -2.52
CA ARG A 149 -7.08 12.16 -2.62
C ARG A 149 -6.15 12.24 -1.42
N VAL A 150 -4.90 12.60 -1.67
CA VAL A 150 -3.94 12.85 -0.60
C VAL A 150 -4.29 14.16 0.09
N THR A 151 -4.49 14.10 1.40
CA THR A 151 -4.86 15.24 2.24
C THR A 151 -3.71 15.71 3.13
N GLY A 152 -2.67 14.89 3.30
CA GLY A 152 -1.50 15.26 4.09
C GLY A 152 -0.41 14.21 4.09
N PHE A 153 0.72 14.58 4.67
CA PHE A 153 1.89 13.71 4.89
C PHE A 153 2.30 13.80 6.36
N LEU A 154 2.68 12.67 6.93
CA LEU A 154 3.13 12.55 8.32
C LEU A 154 4.60 12.12 8.26
N PRO A 155 5.56 13.06 8.39
CA PRO A 155 6.97 12.77 8.24
C PRO A 155 7.54 12.10 9.50
N LYS A 156 8.56 11.27 9.31
CA LYS A 156 9.33 10.73 10.43
C LYS A 156 10.31 11.76 11.05
N PRO A 157 10.58 11.69 12.37
CA PRO A 157 9.98 10.79 13.34
C PRO A 157 8.53 11.18 13.66
N HIS A 158 7.66 10.18 13.77
CA HIS A 158 6.24 10.39 14.11
C HIS A 158 6.07 10.91 15.54
N ALA A 159 5.03 11.69 15.78
CA ALA A 159 4.66 12.10 17.13
C ALA A 159 4.29 10.86 17.99
N PRO A 160 4.63 10.82 19.30
CA PRO A 160 4.41 9.65 20.16
C PRO A 160 2.97 9.14 20.20
N ASP A 161 1.98 10.04 20.20
CA ASP A 161 0.55 9.70 20.29
C ASP A 161 -0.16 9.76 18.92
N LEU A 162 0.61 9.69 17.83
CA LEU A 162 0.06 9.75 16.48
C LEU A 162 -0.91 8.59 16.23
N ILE A 163 -2.16 8.94 15.90
CA ILE A 163 -3.14 8.02 15.32
C ILE A 163 -3.11 8.23 13.82
N TYR A 164 -2.72 7.20 13.07
CA TYR A 164 -2.47 7.30 11.63
C TYR A 164 -3.23 6.25 10.83
N ARG A 165 -3.44 6.52 9.54
CA ARG A 165 -3.64 5.42 8.58
C ARG A 165 -2.28 4.83 8.20
N ASN A 166 -2.16 3.50 8.23
CA ASN A 166 -0.90 2.85 7.87
C ASN A 166 -0.76 2.83 6.34
N LEU A 167 -0.41 3.96 5.74
CA LEU A 167 -0.22 4.11 4.30
C LEU A 167 1.15 4.72 4.05
N ASN A 168 2.11 3.89 3.68
CA ASN A 168 3.48 4.29 3.41
C ASN A 168 3.57 4.84 1.98
N ASN A 169 4.33 5.92 1.78
CA ASN A 169 4.73 6.35 0.44
C ASN A 169 5.73 5.35 -0.16
N SER A 170 5.34 4.69 -1.25
CA SER A 170 6.10 3.57 -1.83
C SER A 170 7.16 3.98 -2.86
N ALA A 171 7.38 5.28 -3.07
CA ALA A 171 8.40 5.79 -3.98
C ALA A 171 8.22 5.35 -5.45
N VAL A 172 6.96 5.18 -5.86
CA VAL A 172 6.51 4.93 -7.23
C VAL A 172 5.37 5.88 -7.57
N TYR A 173 5.55 6.66 -8.63
CA TYR A 173 4.65 7.77 -8.97
C TYR A 173 4.26 7.78 -10.45
N ILE A 174 3.09 8.33 -10.76
CA ILE A 174 2.80 8.93 -12.08
C ILE A 174 2.59 10.41 -11.85
N LEU A 175 3.29 11.25 -12.59
CA LEU A 175 3.27 12.70 -12.44
C LEU A 175 2.91 13.38 -13.76
N SER A 176 2.25 14.53 -13.68
CA SER A 176 2.07 15.45 -14.79
C SER A 176 3.20 16.48 -14.84
N PRO A 177 3.42 17.17 -15.98
CA PRO A 177 4.38 18.27 -16.06
C PRO A 177 4.11 19.41 -15.06
N ALA A 178 2.88 19.57 -14.57
CA ALA A 178 2.57 20.57 -13.55
C ALA A 178 3.37 20.36 -12.24
N ILE A 179 3.94 19.17 -12.00
CA ILE A 179 4.81 18.96 -10.83
C ILE A 179 6.02 19.91 -10.83
N PHE A 180 6.51 20.33 -12.00
CA PHE A 180 7.68 21.19 -12.11
C PHE A 180 7.47 22.60 -11.53
N ASP A 181 6.22 23.07 -11.46
CA ASP A 181 5.86 24.36 -10.83
C ASP A 181 6.07 24.33 -9.30
N TYR A 182 6.23 23.13 -8.75
CA TYR A 182 6.46 22.89 -7.33
C TYR A 182 7.91 22.54 -7.02
N ILE A 183 8.80 22.51 -8.02
CA ILE A 183 10.22 22.17 -7.86
C ILE A 183 11.07 23.37 -8.26
N GLU A 184 11.84 23.88 -7.31
CA GLU A 184 12.79 24.97 -7.56
C GLU A 184 14.03 24.45 -8.29
N ALA A 185 14.46 25.15 -9.35
CA ALA A 185 15.68 24.83 -10.07
C ALA A 185 16.92 24.98 -9.17
N ASP A 186 17.93 24.13 -9.42
CA ASP A 186 19.23 24.17 -8.75
C ASP A 186 19.20 24.04 -7.21
N LYS A 187 18.11 23.50 -6.66
CA LYS A 187 17.93 23.28 -5.23
C LYS A 187 17.71 21.82 -4.89
N MET A 188 18.29 21.40 -3.77
CA MET A 188 18.01 20.10 -3.20
C MET A 188 16.55 20.02 -2.75
N ALA A 189 15.81 19.01 -3.21
CA ALA A 189 14.42 18.80 -2.82
C ALA A 189 14.06 17.30 -2.80
N ASP A 190 13.18 16.92 -1.88
CA ASP A 190 12.61 15.58 -1.78
C ASP A 190 11.10 15.56 -2.07
N PHE A 191 10.63 14.50 -2.74
CA PHE A 191 9.22 14.35 -3.07
C PHE A 191 8.31 14.32 -1.85
N GLY A 192 8.60 13.46 -0.87
CA GLY A 192 7.76 13.24 0.30
C GLY A 192 7.81 14.39 1.30
N LYS A 193 8.96 15.05 1.42
CA LYS A 193 9.18 16.10 2.42
C LYS A 193 8.89 17.51 1.93
N ASP A 194 9.23 17.82 0.68
CA ASP A 194 9.22 19.20 0.19
C ASP A 194 8.15 19.41 -0.88
N VAL A 195 8.06 18.52 -1.86
CA VAL A 195 7.28 18.78 -3.08
C VAL A 195 5.82 18.38 -2.94
N PHE A 196 5.52 17.16 -2.52
CA PHE A 196 4.13 16.74 -2.38
C PHE A 196 3.35 17.48 -1.29
N PRO A 197 3.92 17.77 -0.10
CA PRO A 197 3.27 18.66 0.86
C PRO A 197 2.93 20.02 0.25
N ARG A 198 3.86 20.63 -0.48
CA ARG A 198 3.65 21.91 -1.18
C ARG A 198 2.57 21.84 -2.25
N VAL A 199 2.42 20.72 -2.96
CA VAL A 199 1.31 20.51 -3.91
C VAL A 199 -0.01 20.60 -3.17
N VAL A 200 -0.16 19.87 -2.06
CA VAL A 200 -1.39 19.86 -1.24
C VAL A 200 -1.66 21.25 -0.65
N GLU A 201 -0.66 21.91 -0.06
CA GLU A 201 -0.78 23.25 0.54
C GLU A 201 -1.25 24.32 -0.45
N ARG A 202 -0.81 24.22 -1.71
CA ARG A 202 -1.22 25.15 -2.78
C ARG A 202 -2.52 24.75 -3.49
N GLY A 203 -3.26 23.76 -2.96
CA GLY A 203 -4.52 23.28 -3.52
C GLY A 203 -4.38 22.41 -4.77
N GLY A 204 -3.16 21.98 -5.10
CA GLY A 204 -2.92 20.98 -6.14
C GLY A 204 -3.40 19.61 -5.67
N ARG A 205 -3.90 18.80 -6.61
CA ARG A 205 -4.47 17.48 -6.29
C ARG A 205 -3.44 16.39 -6.49
N LEU A 206 -3.18 15.60 -5.44
CA LEU A 206 -2.47 14.34 -5.50
C LEU A 206 -3.44 13.19 -5.18
N ARG A 207 -3.20 12.02 -5.77
CA ARG A 207 -4.03 10.83 -5.56
C ARG A 207 -3.20 9.69 -5.00
N ALA A 208 -3.84 8.79 -4.27
CA ALA A 208 -3.22 7.61 -3.67
C ALA A 208 -3.77 6.34 -4.33
N TYR A 209 -2.92 5.61 -5.03
CA TYR A 209 -3.24 4.27 -5.52
C TYR A 209 -2.85 3.24 -4.47
N HIS A 210 -3.85 2.68 -3.81
CA HIS A 210 -3.66 1.67 -2.79
C HIS A 210 -3.52 0.27 -3.43
N THR A 211 -2.40 -0.41 -3.16
CA THR A 211 -2.16 -1.78 -3.64
C THR A 211 -1.46 -2.64 -2.60
N ALA A 212 -1.63 -3.96 -2.69
CA ALA A 212 -0.96 -4.95 -1.86
C ALA A 212 0.11 -5.75 -2.65
N GLU A 213 0.48 -5.26 -3.83
CA GLU A 213 1.50 -5.84 -4.70
C GLU A 213 2.91 -5.66 -4.11
N PHE A 214 3.89 -6.38 -4.66
CA PHE A 214 5.24 -6.35 -4.10
C PHE A 214 5.95 -5.04 -4.46
N ILE A 215 6.09 -4.13 -3.50
CA ILE A 215 6.84 -2.87 -3.64
C ILE A 215 7.59 -2.61 -2.34
N ARG A 216 8.92 -2.77 -2.32
CA ARG A 216 9.73 -2.71 -1.10
C ARG A 216 11.12 -2.13 -1.37
N ASP A 217 11.63 -1.27 -0.50
CA ASP A 217 13.00 -0.79 -0.60
C ASP A 217 14.02 -1.82 -0.12
N MET A 218 15.17 -1.88 -0.76
CA MET A 218 16.31 -2.70 -0.31
C MET A 218 17.25 -1.92 0.62
N GLY A 219 16.74 -1.11 1.55
CA GLY A 219 17.53 -0.16 2.34
C GLY A 219 18.54 -0.74 3.33
N THR A 220 18.39 -2.00 3.73
CA THR A 220 19.23 -2.68 4.73
C THR A 220 19.61 -4.10 4.27
N LYS A 221 20.66 -4.68 4.88
CA LYS A 221 21.11 -6.04 4.56
C LYS A 221 20.01 -7.08 4.80
N ASP A 222 19.27 -6.96 5.90
CA ASP A 222 18.18 -7.87 6.24
C ASP A 222 17.03 -7.77 5.21
N ARG A 223 16.67 -6.55 4.79
CA ARG A 223 15.67 -6.34 3.73
C ARG A 223 16.13 -6.95 2.41
N LEU A 224 17.40 -6.76 2.03
CA LEU A 224 17.96 -7.31 0.80
C LEU A 224 17.97 -8.85 0.82
N ALA A 225 18.34 -9.47 1.96
CA ALA A 225 18.31 -10.92 2.12
C ALA A 225 16.89 -11.48 1.98
N GLN A 226 15.91 -10.86 2.66
CA GLN A 226 14.50 -11.25 2.55
C GLN A 226 13.98 -11.09 1.11
N ILE A 227 14.26 -9.96 0.47
CA ILE A 227 13.85 -9.71 -0.92
C ILE A 227 14.46 -10.76 -1.86
N SER A 228 15.72 -11.15 -1.66
CA SER A 228 16.36 -12.17 -2.48
C SER A 228 15.65 -13.52 -2.34
N ALA A 229 15.30 -13.92 -1.12
CA ALA A 229 14.49 -15.12 -0.87
C ALA A 229 13.08 -15.01 -1.48
N ASP A 230 12.45 -13.83 -1.42
CA ASP A 230 11.14 -13.57 -2.04
C ASP A 230 11.20 -13.70 -3.57
N PHE A 231 12.31 -13.31 -4.21
CA PHE A 231 12.52 -13.53 -5.64
C PHE A 231 12.73 -15.00 -5.98
N GLU A 232 13.64 -15.68 -5.26
CA GLU A 232 13.98 -17.08 -5.52
C GLU A 232 12.76 -18.00 -5.33
N SER A 233 11.93 -17.71 -4.32
CA SER A 233 10.68 -18.42 -4.10
C SER A 233 9.59 -18.09 -5.13
N GLY A 234 9.78 -17.08 -5.98
CA GLY A 234 8.77 -16.57 -6.93
C GLY A 234 7.66 -15.73 -6.30
N ARG A 235 7.78 -15.38 -5.00
CA ARG A 235 6.77 -14.59 -4.27
C ARG A 235 6.57 -13.22 -4.91
N VAL A 236 7.64 -12.55 -5.33
CA VAL A 236 7.58 -11.22 -5.97
C VAL A 236 6.57 -11.21 -7.13
N ALA A 237 6.71 -12.15 -8.08
CA ALA A 237 5.82 -12.26 -9.23
C ALA A 237 4.41 -12.75 -8.87
N ARG A 238 4.27 -13.66 -7.90
CA ARG A 238 2.95 -14.15 -7.46
C ARG A 238 2.08 -13.04 -6.87
N LEU A 239 2.68 -12.05 -6.22
CA LEU A 239 1.96 -10.95 -5.58
C LEU A 239 1.50 -9.86 -6.55
N ASN A 240 1.88 -9.91 -7.83
CA ASN A 240 1.34 -9.03 -8.86
C ASN A 240 -0.18 -9.23 -8.99
N ARG A 241 -0.95 -8.14 -9.05
CA ARG A 241 -2.43 -8.10 -9.10
C ARG A 241 -3.02 -8.86 -10.28
N ARG A 242 -2.26 -9.08 -11.36
CA ARG A 242 -2.68 -9.92 -12.48
C ARG A 242 -2.96 -11.36 -12.06
N ASN A 243 -2.33 -11.82 -10.97
CA ASN A 243 -2.60 -13.10 -10.35
C ASN A 243 -3.64 -12.95 -9.25
N LYS A 244 -4.54 -13.93 -9.13
CA LYS A 244 -5.48 -13.90 -8.01
C LYS A 244 -4.75 -14.20 -6.70
N ARG A 245 -5.06 -13.44 -5.65
CA ARG A 245 -4.47 -13.63 -4.32
C ARG A 245 -5.52 -14.14 -3.33
N ARG A 246 -5.11 -15.00 -2.41
CA ARG A 246 -6.01 -15.49 -1.34
C ARG A 246 -6.08 -14.46 -0.23
N ALA A 247 -7.17 -14.44 0.52
CA ALA A 247 -7.35 -13.54 1.66
C ALA A 247 -7.85 -14.28 2.91
N VAL A 248 -7.41 -13.80 4.06
CA VAL A 248 -8.06 -14.06 5.33
C VAL A 248 -8.85 -12.80 5.66
N PHE A 249 -10.16 -12.90 5.48
CA PHE A 249 -11.11 -11.90 5.91
C PHE A 249 -11.33 -12.02 7.41
N LEU A 250 -11.27 -10.90 8.12
CA LEU A 250 -11.36 -10.83 9.58
C LEU A 250 -12.53 -9.91 9.93
N ASP A 251 -13.40 -10.33 10.85
CA ASP A 251 -14.21 -9.35 11.56
C ASP A 251 -13.32 -8.49 12.50
N ARG A 252 -13.85 -7.34 12.91
CA ARG A 252 -13.18 -6.41 13.81
C ARG A 252 -13.57 -6.68 15.28
N ASP A 253 -14.85 -6.51 15.61
CA ASP A 253 -15.35 -6.38 16.98
C ASP A 253 -15.72 -7.75 17.55
N GLY A 254 -14.93 -8.26 18.51
CA GLY A 254 -15.02 -9.64 19.00
C GLY A 254 -13.99 -10.59 18.37
N THR A 255 -13.29 -10.13 17.32
CA THR A 255 -12.31 -10.93 16.56
C THR A 255 -10.89 -10.35 16.64
N LEU A 256 -10.69 -9.08 16.30
CA LEU A 256 -9.39 -8.39 16.42
C LEU A 256 -9.30 -7.53 17.67
N ASN A 257 -10.40 -6.87 18.06
CA ASN A 257 -10.52 -6.09 19.28
C ASN A 257 -11.72 -6.54 20.11
N VAL A 258 -11.74 -6.13 21.37
CA VAL A 258 -12.90 -6.29 22.26
C VAL A 258 -14.11 -5.63 21.60
N ASN A 259 -15.29 -6.26 21.72
CA ASN A 259 -16.53 -5.72 21.15
C ASN A 259 -16.80 -4.29 21.69
N MET A 260 -17.05 -3.37 20.76
CA MET A 260 -17.17 -1.93 21.02
C MET A 260 -18.61 -1.41 21.12
N ASP A 261 -19.63 -2.27 21.12
CA ASP A 261 -21.05 -1.85 21.11
C ASP A 261 -21.43 -0.94 22.30
N THR A 262 -20.72 -1.05 23.42
CA THR A 262 -20.97 -0.21 24.61
C THR A 262 -20.16 1.10 24.61
N HIS A 263 -19.04 1.15 23.89
CA HIS A 263 -18.11 2.30 23.84
C HIS A 263 -17.56 2.47 22.41
N PRO A 264 -18.39 2.91 21.44
CA PRO A 264 -18.04 2.94 20.02
C PRO A 264 -17.20 4.17 19.63
N THR A 265 -16.10 4.39 20.36
CA THR A 265 -15.13 5.47 20.14
C THR A 265 -13.72 4.91 20.00
N ALA A 266 -12.82 5.65 19.37
CA ALA A 266 -11.44 5.23 19.16
C ALA A 266 -10.71 4.93 20.48
N ASP A 267 -11.04 5.65 21.55
CA ASP A 267 -10.44 5.45 22.88
C ASP A 267 -10.87 4.12 23.52
N GLY A 268 -12.02 3.57 23.13
CA GLY A 268 -12.51 2.27 23.57
C GLY A 268 -11.85 1.08 22.86
N LEU A 269 -11.10 1.31 21.77
CA LEU A 269 -10.53 0.22 20.98
C LEU A 269 -9.34 -0.42 21.70
N THR A 270 -9.49 -1.69 22.05
CA THR A 270 -8.44 -2.52 22.67
C THR A 270 -8.30 -3.83 21.92
N LEU A 271 -7.10 -4.12 21.40
CA LEU A 271 -6.82 -5.39 20.72
C LEU A 271 -7.05 -6.58 21.65
N LEU A 272 -7.60 -7.66 21.10
CA LEU A 272 -7.65 -8.94 21.78
C LEU A 272 -6.24 -9.53 21.90
N PRO A 273 -5.99 -10.39 22.91
CA PRO A 273 -4.70 -11.06 23.05
C PRO A 273 -4.28 -11.74 21.75
N ARG A 274 -3.02 -11.54 21.34
CA ARG A 274 -2.41 -12.14 20.15
C ARG A 274 -3.08 -11.79 18.81
N ALA A 275 -4.03 -10.84 18.76
CA ALA A 275 -4.64 -10.41 17.50
C ALA A 275 -3.61 -9.84 16.52
N ALA A 276 -2.69 -8.99 16.99
CA ALA A 276 -1.61 -8.47 16.15
C ALA A 276 -0.64 -9.58 15.68
N GLU A 277 -0.36 -10.57 16.54
CA GLU A 277 0.45 -11.72 16.17
C GLU A 277 -0.22 -12.54 15.06
N ALA A 278 -1.53 -12.75 15.13
CA ALA A 278 -2.32 -13.42 14.10
C ALA A 278 -2.25 -12.66 12.76
N VAL A 279 -2.45 -11.34 12.78
CA VAL A 279 -2.34 -10.49 11.58
C VAL A 279 -0.93 -10.55 10.99
N ARG A 280 0.11 -10.49 11.82
CA ARG A 280 1.50 -10.61 11.37
C ARG A 280 1.77 -11.94 10.66
N LYS A 281 1.22 -13.06 11.18
CA LYS A 281 1.31 -14.36 10.49
C LYS A 281 0.66 -14.34 9.10
N ILE A 282 -0.44 -13.60 8.93
CA ILE A 282 -1.04 -13.39 7.60
C ILE A 282 -0.09 -12.57 6.73
N ASN A 283 0.49 -11.47 7.24
CA ASN A 283 1.42 -10.61 6.51
C ASN A 283 2.67 -11.34 6.01
N ASP A 284 3.16 -12.30 6.80
CA ASP A 284 4.32 -13.15 6.46
C ASP A 284 3.96 -14.29 5.48
N SER A 285 2.68 -14.49 5.17
CA SER A 285 2.18 -15.49 4.21
C SER A 285 1.84 -14.88 2.85
N ASP A 286 1.38 -15.68 1.88
CA ASP A 286 0.90 -15.19 0.57
C ASP A 286 -0.55 -14.63 0.65
N TYR A 287 -1.20 -14.67 1.81
CA TYR A 287 -2.56 -14.13 2.00
C TYR A 287 -2.59 -12.61 2.18
N LEU A 288 -3.73 -12.02 1.86
CA LEU A 288 -4.13 -10.68 2.30
C LEU A 288 -4.82 -10.75 3.66
N ALA A 289 -4.58 -9.78 4.53
CA ALA A 289 -5.34 -9.54 5.75
C ALA A 289 -6.39 -8.45 5.50
N ILE A 290 -7.66 -8.81 5.34
CA ILE A 290 -8.73 -7.86 5.01
C ILE A 290 -9.74 -7.80 6.15
N VAL A 291 -10.02 -6.62 6.69
CA VAL A 291 -11.09 -6.44 7.68
C VAL A 291 -12.42 -6.20 6.98
N VAL A 292 -13.46 -6.91 7.39
CA VAL A 292 -14.85 -6.70 6.95
C VAL A 292 -15.76 -6.63 8.16
N THR A 293 -16.31 -5.46 8.48
CA THR A 293 -17.02 -5.24 9.75
C THR A 293 -18.38 -4.54 9.60
N ASN A 294 -19.36 -4.96 10.39
CA ASN A 294 -20.63 -4.25 10.51
C ASN A 294 -20.46 -3.11 11.53
N GLN A 295 -20.73 -1.86 11.15
CA GLN A 295 -20.64 -0.69 12.03
C GLN A 295 -22.03 -0.02 12.20
N PRO A 296 -23.02 -0.74 12.77
CA PRO A 296 -24.39 -0.26 12.86
C PRO A 296 -24.58 0.93 13.78
N MET A 297 -23.61 1.21 14.65
CA MET A 297 -23.70 2.28 15.63
C MET A 297 -23.80 3.66 14.96
N ILE A 298 -23.31 3.79 13.72
CA ILE A 298 -23.54 4.99 12.90
C ILE A 298 -25.04 5.12 12.58
N ALA A 299 -25.66 4.10 11.99
CA ALA A 299 -27.10 4.11 11.69
C ALA A 299 -27.98 4.27 12.93
N LYS A 300 -27.54 3.76 14.09
CA LYS A 300 -28.26 3.89 15.37
C LYS A 300 -28.07 5.25 16.04
N GLY A 301 -27.19 6.13 15.53
CA GLY A 301 -26.97 7.47 16.08
C GLY A 301 -26.01 7.56 17.27
N PHE A 302 -25.29 6.49 17.58
CA PHE A 302 -24.40 6.42 18.75
C PHE A 302 -22.94 6.78 18.43
N THR A 303 -22.57 6.87 17.15
CA THR A 303 -21.26 7.31 16.69
C THR A 303 -21.37 7.92 15.29
N THR A 304 -20.27 8.43 14.74
CA THR A 304 -20.23 9.09 13.43
C THR A 304 -19.28 8.38 12.48
N PHE A 305 -19.37 8.67 11.16
CA PHE A 305 -18.37 8.21 10.19
C PHE A 305 -16.95 8.65 10.58
N ALA A 306 -16.77 9.91 10.98
CA ALA A 306 -15.47 10.43 11.38
C ALA A 306 -14.89 9.70 12.60
N GLU A 307 -15.73 9.35 13.58
CA GLU A 307 -15.30 8.61 14.77
C GLU A 307 -14.97 7.14 14.46
N VAL A 308 -15.72 6.50 13.56
CA VAL A 308 -15.40 5.15 13.07
C VAL A 308 -14.10 5.15 12.27
N GLU A 309 -13.85 6.18 11.46
CA GLU A 309 -12.57 6.33 10.76
C GLU A 309 -11.42 6.55 11.73
N LYS A 310 -11.60 7.36 12.78
CA LYS A 310 -10.63 7.49 13.87
C LYS A 310 -10.37 6.16 14.57
N THR A 311 -11.41 5.37 14.78
CA THR A 311 -11.32 4.00 15.33
C THR A 311 -10.51 3.09 14.42
N HIS A 312 -10.72 3.13 13.11
CA HIS A 312 -9.94 2.35 12.14
C HIS A 312 -8.46 2.77 12.13
N LYS A 313 -8.16 4.08 12.15
CA LYS A 313 -6.79 4.56 12.32
C LYS A 313 -6.16 4.05 13.63
N LYS A 314 -6.93 4.03 14.72
CA LYS A 314 -6.45 3.50 16.00
C LYS A 314 -6.14 2.01 15.91
N LEU A 315 -6.98 1.20 15.25
CA LEU A 315 -6.72 -0.21 14.97
C LEU A 315 -5.40 -0.38 14.20
N GLU A 316 -5.23 0.34 13.09
CA GLU A 316 -4.01 0.28 12.28
C GLU A 316 -2.77 0.72 13.06
N THR A 317 -2.89 1.74 13.91
CA THR A 317 -1.83 2.21 14.80
C THR A 317 -1.42 1.13 15.79
N LEU A 318 -2.37 0.48 16.47
CA LEU A 318 -2.07 -0.58 17.44
C LEU A 318 -1.46 -1.82 16.78
N LEU A 319 -1.92 -2.19 15.59
CA LEU A 319 -1.30 -3.26 14.80
C LEU A 319 0.13 -2.87 14.38
N GLY A 320 0.33 -1.63 13.91
CA GLY A 320 1.63 -1.11 13.50
C GLY A 320 2.67 -1.12 14.61
N ASN A 321 2.27 -0.84 15.86
CA ASN A 321 3.11 -0.94 17.04
C ASN A 321 3.68 -2.35 17.25
N GLU A 322 2.93 -3.37 16.82
CA GLU A 322 3.27 -4.79 16.92
C GLU A 322 3.82 -5.36 15.59
N ARG A 323 4.21 -4.48 14.65
CA ARG A 323 4.70 -4.83 13.32
C ARG A 323 3.72 -5.68 12.50
N ALA A 324 2.43 -5.43 12.68
CA ALA A 324 1.34 -6.05 11.93
C ALA A 324 0.57 -4.98 11.14
N TYR A 325 -0.08 -5.38 10.06
CA TYR A 325 -0.94 -4.48 9.28
C TYR A 325 -2.07 -5.23 8.59
N VAL A 326 -3.16 -4.53 8.31
CA VAL A 326 -4.23 -5.04 7.43
C VAL A 326 -4.11 -4.37 6.07
N ASP A 327 -4.35 -5.13 5.00
CA ASP A 327 -4.28 -4.64 3.62
C ASP A 327 -5.45 -3.71 3.29
N ALA A 328 -6.61 -3.86 3.95
CA ALA A 328 -7.73 -2.93 3.82
C ALA A 328 -8.78 -3.17 4.91
N ILE A 329 -9.58 -2.13 5.18
CA ILE A 329 -10.75 -2.19 6.04
C ILE A 329 -11.98 -1.82 5.22
N TYR A 330 -12.97 -2.72 5.21
CA TYR A 330 -14.30 -2.48 4.65
C TYR A 330 -15.31 -2.52 5.79
N PHE A 331 -16.21 -1.54 5.82
CA PHE A 331 -17.26 -1.53 6.82
C PHE A 331 -18.63 -1.18 6.23
N CYS A 332 -19.67 -1.62 6.92
CA CYS A 332 -21.05 -1.34 6.54
C CYS A 332 -21.74 -0.51 7.65
N PRO A 333 -22.13 0.74 7.40
CA PRO A 333 -22.71 1.63 8.42
C PRO A 333 -24.20 1.37 8.69
N HIS A 334 -24.86 0.56 7.85
CA HIS A 334 -26.32 0.41 7.80
C HIS A 334 -26.90 -0.50 8.88
N HIS A 335 -28.18 -0.29 9.19
CA HIS A 335 -28.97 -1.16 10.07
C HIS A 335 -30.44 -1.22 9.65
N PRO A 336 -31.06 -2.39 9.41
CA PRO A 336 -32.42 -2.46 8.87
C PRO A 336 -33.51 -2.02 9.87
N ASP A 337 -33.36 -2.38 11.15
CA ASP A 337 -34.40 -2.11 12.15
C ASP A 337 -34.45 -0.64 12.52
N LYS A 338 -35.64 -0.06 12.64
CA LYS A 338 -35.89 1.35 13.01
C LYS A 338 -36.33 1.49 14.47
N GLY A 339 -36.34 2.72 14.97
CA GLY A 339 -36.87 3.07 16.30
C GLY A 339 -35.81 3.31 17.37
N PHE A 340 -34.56 3.55 16.99
CA PHE A 340 -33.51 3.96 17.94
C PHE A 340 -33.56 5.47 18.12
N ALA A 341 -33.38 5.94 19.36
CA ALA A 341 -33.31 7.37 19.64
C ALA A 341 -32.05 7.98 18.96
N GLY A 342 -32.25 9.00 18.13
CA GLY A 342 -31.15 9.65 17.40
C GLY A 342 -30.68 8.91 16.14
N GLU A 343 -31.42 7.91 15.67
CA GLU A 343 -31.04 7.16 14.47
C GLU A 343 -30.87 8.05 13.23
N VAL A 344 -30.00 7.61 12.31
CA VAL A 344 -29.75 8.27 11.02
C VAL A 344 -30.65 7.61 9.97
N PRO A 345 -31.80 8.22 9.59
CA PRO A 345 -32.85 7.54 8.81
C PRO A 345 -32.37 7.01 7.45
N GLU A 346 -31.44 7.71 6.82
CA GLU A 346 -30.86 7.37 5.52
C GLU A 346 -30.07 6.06 5.56
N LEU A 347 -29.55 5.69 6.73
CA LEU A 347 -28.79 4.46 6.92
C LEU A 347 -29.67 3.28 7.38
N LYS A 348 -30.98 3.51 7.55
CA LYS A 348 -31.96 2.50 8.02
C LYS A 348 -32.51 1.65 6.89
N ILE A 349 -31.61 0.91 6.23
CA ILE A 349 -31.91 0.16 5.01
C ILE A 349 -31.42 -1.29 5.10
N ASP A 350 -32.09 -2.17 4.35
CA ASP A 350 -31.59 -3.51 4.06
C ASP A 350 -30.58 -3.46 2.89
N CYS A 351 -29.32 -3.19 3.19
CA CYS A 351 -28.27 -3.06 2.18
C CYS A 351 -27.66 -4.43 1.78
N GLY A 352 -26.92 -4.45 0.67
CA GLY A 352 -26.11 -5.60 0.25
C GLY A 352 -24.79 -5.78 1.00
N CYS A 353 -24.29 -4.73 1.69
CA CYS A 353 -22.98 -4.78 2.35
C CYS A 353 -22.98 -5.50 3.69
N ARG A 354 -24.06 -5.40 4.46
CA ARG A 354 -24.11 -5.82 5.86
C ARG A 354 -24.07 -7.34 5.97
N LYS A 355 -23.13 -7.88 6.74
CA LYS A 355 -23.10 -9.31 7.09
C LYS A 355 -24.43 -9.66 7.81
N PRO A 356 -25.13 -10.76 7.46
CA PRO A 356 -24.63 -11.97 6.79
C PRO A 356 -24.56 -11.92 5.25
N LYS A 357 -24.89 -10.80 4.59
CA LYS A 357 -24.65 -10.66 3.14
C LYS A 357 -23.15 -10.46 2.86
N ALA A 358 -22.72 -10.87 1.67
CA ALA A 358 -21.31 -10.91 1.28
C ALA A 358 -20.79 -9.64 0.55
N GLY A 359 -21.54 -8.54 0.55
CA GLY A 359 -21.21 -7.36 -0.28
C GLY A 359 -19.83 -6.77 -0.03
N MET A 360 -19.37 -6.72 1.23
CA MET A 360 -18.02 -6.25 1.57
C MET A 360 -16.93 -7.18 1.04
N LEU A 361 -17.09 -8.50 1.15
CA LEU A 361 -16.14 -9.48 0.64
C LEU A 361 -16.04 -9.41 -0.89
N PHE A 362 -17.18 -9.24 -1.59
CA PHE A 362 -17.17 -9.04 -3.04
C PHE A 362 -16.51 -7.73 -3.46
N LYS A 363 -16.67 -6.66 -2.68
CA LYS A 363 -15.96 -5.40 -2.95
C LYS A 363 -14.45 -5.58 -2.81
N ALA A 364 -13.99 -6.14 -1.69
CA ALA A 364 -12.58 -6.47 -1.49
C ALA A 364 -12.02 -7.36 -2.61
N ALA A 365 -12.79 -8.36 -3.05
CA ALA A 365 -12.36 -9.25 -4.12
C ALA A 365 -12.15 -8.55 -5.46
N ARG A 366 -12.96 -7.53 -5.80
CA ARG A 366 -12.72 -6.69 -6.99
C ARG A 366 -11.51 -5.77 -6.79
N ASP A 367 -11.42 -5.16 -5.62
CA ASP A 367 -10.40 -4.15 -5.32
C ASP A 367 -8.99 -4.76 -5.23
N PHE A 368 -8.85 -6.05 -4.89
CA PHE A 368 -7.55 -6.73 -4.73
C PHE A 368 -7.39 -8.01 -5.59
N ASN A 369 -8.32 -8.28 -6.51
CA ASN A 369 -8.35 -9.51 -7.33
C ASN A 369 -8.28 -10.80 -6.49
N ILE A 370 -9.16 -10.93 -5.49
CA ILE A 370 -9.10 -12.02 -4.51
C ILE A 370 -9.70 -13.32 -5.06
N ASP A 371 -9.02 -14.44 -4.83
CA ASP A 371 -9.58 -15.78 -5.00
C ASP A 371 -10.45 -16.17 -3.78
N LEU A 372 -11.73 -15.80 -3.82
CA LEU A 372 -12.68 -16.07 -2.74
C LEU A 372 -12.79 -17.56 -2.39
N LYS A 373 -12.74 -18.46 -3.38
CA LYS A 373 -12.90 -19.91 -3.16
C LYS A 373 -11.82 -20.50 -2.25
N ASN A 374 -10.60 -19.97 -2.36
CA ASN A 374 -9.45 -20.39 -1.56
C ASN A 374 -9.15 -19.41 -0.41
N SER A 375 -10.09 -18.51 -0.11
CA SER A 375 -10.00 -17.55 0.99
C SER A 375 -10.81 -18.01 2.20
N TYR A 376 -10.57 -17.37 3.34
CA TYR A 376 -11.23 -17.67 4.62
C TYR A 376 -11.93 -16.43 5.17
N MET A 377 -13.08 -16.61 5.82
CA MET A 377 -13.68 -15.62 6.70
C MET A 377 -13.58 -16.11 8.15
N VAL A 378 -12.99 -15.28 9.00
CA VAL A 378 -12.84 -15.53 10.44
C VAL A 378 -13.58 -14.45 11.20
N GLY A 379 -14.46 -14.87 12.11
CA GLY A 379 -15.24 -13.98 12.96
C GLY A 379 -15.77 -14.73 14.19
N ASP A 380 -16.34 -14.01 15.15
CA ASP A 380 -16.92 -14.57 16.38
C ASP A 380 -18.42 -14.89 16.24
N SER A 381 -19.08 -14.39 15.20
CA SER A 381 -20.53 -14.53 15.03
C SER A 381 -20.96 -15.47 13.89
N ASP A 382 -22.19 -15.97 13.99
CA ASP A 382 -22.83 -16.69 12.88
C ASP A 382 -22.99 -15.81 11.65
N THR A 383 -23.10 -14.48 11.81
CA THR A 383 -23.24 -13.56 10.68
C THR A 383 -21.96 -13.51 9.84
N ASP A 384 -20.79 -13.68 10.45
CA ASP A 384 -19.50 -13.75 9.77
C ASP A 384 -19.39 -15.01 8.92
N THR A 385 -19.71 -16.16 9.52
CA THR A 385 -19.64 -17.43 8.79
C THR A 385 -20.68 -17.49 7.66
N GLN A 386 -21.86 -16.91 7.83
CA GLN A 386 -22.85 -16.82 6.77
C GLN A 386 -22.37 -15.92 5.62
N ALA A 387 -21.76 -14.76 5.92
CA ALA A 387 -21.20 -13.89 4.90
C ALA A 387 -20.04 -14.56 4.14
N GLY A 388 -19.15 -15.26 4.85
CA GLY A 388 -18.08 -16.04 4.25
C GLY A 388 -18.60 -17.11 3.30
N LYS A 389 -19.57 -17.92 3.73
CA LYS A 389 -20.21 -18.94 2.88
C LYS A 389 -20.92 -18.34 1.68
N ALA A 390 -21.62 -17.22 1.85
CA ALA A 390 -22.29 -16.51 0.76
C ALA A 390 -21.30 -15.96 -0.28
N ALA A 391 -20.07 -15.62 0.14
CA ALA A 391 -18.99 -15.22 -0.76
C ALA A 391 -18.28 -16.42 -1.44
N GLY A 392 -18.53 -17.65 -0.98
CA GLY A 392 -17.82 -18.85 -1.41
C GLY A 392 -16.50 -19.11 -0.68
N CYS A 393 -16.23 -18.39 0.42
CA CYS A 393 -15.06 -18.61 1.26
C CYS A 393 -15.25 -19.81 2.19
N LYS A 394 -14.13 -20.35 2.67
CA LYS A 394 -14.09 -21.21 3.86
C LYS A 394 -14.32 -20.35 5.11
N THR A 395 -14.73 -20.94 6.23
CA THR A 395 -15.04 -20.19 7.45
C THR A 395 -14.50 -20.86 8.69
N LEU A 396 -14.03 -20.07 9.65
CA LEU A 396 -13.71 -20.50 11.02
C LEU A 396 -14.34 -19.52 12.01
N GLN A 397 -15.14 -20.03 12.94
CA GLN A 397 -15.80 -19.22 13.95
C GLN A 397 -15.06 -19.28 15.29
N ILE A 398 -14.71 -18.12 15.82
CA ILE A 398 -14.11 -17.99 17.15
C ILE A 398 -15.15 -18.35 18.21
N GLY A 399 -14.72 -19.06 19.26
CA GLY A 399 -15.58 -19.58 20.32
C GLY A 399 -16.34 -20.86 19.97
N LYS A 400 -16.44 -21.23 18.69
CA LYS A 400 -17.11 -22.46 18.22
C LYS A 400 -16.17 -23.47 17.59
N ASP A 401 -15.35 -23.03 16.64
CA ASP A 401 -14.41 -23.89 15.89
C ASP A 401 -12.98 -23.79 16.44
N VAL A 402 -12.62 -22.61 16.97
CA VAL A 402 -11.28 -22.24 17.48
C VAL A 402 -11.43 -21.26 18.65
N PRO A 403 -10.49 -21.22 19.61
CA PRO A 403 -10.63 -20.38 20.80
C PRO A 403 -10.39 -18.88 20.52
N ASP A 404 -9.53 -18.53 19.57
CA ASP A 404 -9.18 -17.15 19.24
C ASP A 404 -8.73 -17.00 17.78
N VAL A 405 -8.47 -15.75 17.37
CA VAL A 405 -8.03 -15.41 16.00
C VAL A 405 -6.63 -15.95 15.68
N PHE A 406 -5.76 -16.09 16.67
CA PHE A 406 -4.40 -16.62 16.45
C PHE A 406 -4.45 -18.10 16.06
N GLU A 407 -5.23 -18.91 16.79
CA GLU A 407 -5.42 -20.33 16.47
C GLU A 407 -6.15 -20.51 15.14
N ALA A 408 -7.11 -19.63 14.82
CA ALA A 408 -7.77 -19.60 13.51
C ALA A 408 -6.75 -19.45 12.37
N VAL A 409 -5.91 -18.41 12.45
CA VAL A 409 -4.89 -18.12 11.44
C VAL A 409 -3.83 -19.22 11.38
N SER A 410 -3.38 -19.72 12.52
CA SER A 410 -2.38 -20.79 12.56
C SER A 410 -2.89 -22.05 11.84
N ARG A 411 -4.13 -22.46 12.10
CA ARG A 411 -4.77 -23.58 11.41
C ARG A 411 -4.92 -23.36 9.90
N ILE A 412 -5.24 -22.12 9.47
CA ILE A 412 -5.33 -21.77 8.05
C ILE A 412 -3.97 -21.97 7.37
N LEU A 413 -2.90 -21.48 7.98
CA LEU A 413 -1.55 -21.50 7.40
C LEU A 413 -0.86 -22.87 7.52
N GLU A 414 -1.20 -23.67 8.52
CA GLU A 414 -0.70 -25.05 8.68
C GLU A 414 -1.32 -26.02 7.67
N GLY A 415 -2.61 -25.83 7.33
CA GLY A 415 -3.29 -26.64 6.31
C GLY A 415 -2.76 -26.44 4.88
N GLU A 416 -1.72 -25.62 4.69
CA GLU A 416 -1.03 -25.38 3.42
C GLU A 416 0.29 -26.14 3.26
N LYS A 417 0.84 -26.68 4.35
CA LYS A 417 2.08 -27.45 4.35
C LYS A 417 1.77 -28.93 4.15
#